data_AF-A0A3B9GPD5-F1
#
_entry.id   AF-A0A3B9GPD5-F1
#
_cell.length_a   1.000
_cell.length_b   1.000
_cell.length_c   1.000
_cell.angle_alpha   90.00
_cell.angle_beta   90.00
_cell.angle_gamma   90.00
#
_symmetry.space_group_name_H-M   'P 1'
#
loop_
_entity.id
_entity.type
_entity.pdbx_description
1 polymer ?
#
loop_
_entity_poly.entity_id
_entity_poly.type
_entity_poly.pdbx_seq_one_letter_code
_entity_poly.pdbx_strand_id
1 'polypeptide(L)'
;WAHNCNLSVKAIMGIMGYAKMAEMKGMTEEAKKYTKIAKKMASKWEKEAHEKDHYRLAFDRDSTWSQKYNMVWDKIWQTGVFSPKVRQKEIAFYLQHQNKYGLPLDCRKDYTKSDWIMWTATMADKQEDFDALIEPLYKYANETSSRVALSDWHDTKTGKYEAFIGRSVVGGYWMKVFADKWLKK
;
A
#
# COMPACT_ATOMS: atom_id res chain seq x y z
N TRP A 1 14.31 9.33 -1.65
CA TRP A 1 14.82 10.14 -0.54
C TRP A 1 14.92 9.28 0.71
N ALA A 2 15.72 9.68 1.69
CA ALA A 2 15.70 9.08 3.02
C ALA A 2 14.36 9.36 3.73
N HIS A 3 14.17 8.83 4.94
CA HIS A 3 13.01 9.14 5.79
C HIS A 3 11.64 8.79 5.15
N ASN A 4 11.59 7.74 4.33
CA ASN A 4 10.38 7.37 3.60
C ASN A 4 9.27 6.86 4.52
N CYS A 5 8.09 7.47 4.43
CA CYS A 5 6.96 7.15 5.28
C CYS A 5 6.42 5.74 5.02
N ASN A 6 6.31 5.29 3.77
CA ASN A 6 5.81 3.94 3.45
C ASN A 6 6.78 2.81 3.87
N LEU A 7 8.10 3.04 3.79
CA LEU A 7 9.09 2.10 4.33
C LEU A 7 9.02 2.04 5.86
N SER A 8 8.73 3.15 6.54
CA SER A 8 8.47 3.16 7.97
C SER A 8 7.24 2.33 8.34
N VAL A 9 6.16 2.39 7.56
CA VAL A 9 5.00 1.48 7.71
C VAL A 9 5.43 0.02 7.62
N LYS A 10 6.27 -0.34 6.64
CA LYS A 10 6.79 -1.71 6.50
C LYS A 10 7.54 -2.16 7.76
N ALA A 11 8.36 -1.29 8.34
CA ALA A 11 9.08 -1.60 9.59
C ALA A 11 8.12 -1.78 10.78
N ILE A 12 7.12 -0.92 10.92
CA ILE A 12 6.07 -1.03 11.95
C ILE A 12 5.31 -2.35 11.80
N MET A 13 4.92 -2.71 10.58
CA MET A 13 4.25 -3.99 10.31
C MET A 13 5.17 -5.18 10.53
N GLY A 14 6.49 -5.05 10.32
CA GLY A 14 7.46 -6.08 10.67
C GLY A 14 7.49 -6.36 12.17
N ILE A 15 7.47 -5.32 13.00
CA ILE A 15 7.39 -5.44 14.46
C ILE A 15 6.06 -6.09 14.87
N MET A 16 4.95 -5.70 14.24
CA MET A 16 3.65 -6.31 14.48
C MET A 16 3.61 -7.79 14.07
N GLY A 17 4.23 -8.13 12.93
CA GLY A 17 4.38 -9.51 12.48
C GLY A 17 5.14 -10.36 13.49
N TYR A 18 6.24 -9.83 14.07
CA TYR A 18 6.95 -10.51 15.16
C TYR A 18 6.05 -10.71 16.39
N ALA A 19 5.28 -9.69 16.79
CA ALA A 19 4.35 -9.81 17.91
C ALA A 19 3.30 -10.91 17.67
N LYS A 20 2.74 -11.03 16.45
CA LYS A 20 1.81 -12.10 16.09
C LYS A 20 2.46 -13.49 16.11
N MET A 21 3.71 -13.62 15.66
CA MET A 21 4.44 -14.89 15.75
C MET A 21 4.73 -15.28 17.20
N ALA A 22 5.11 -14.33 18.05
CA ALA A 22 5.33 -14.55 19.48
C ALA A 22 4.03 -15.03 20.17
N GLU A 23 2.90 -14.42 19.83
CA GLU A 23 1.57 -14.85 20.31
C GLU A 23 1.26 -16.29 19.89
N MET A 24 1.48 -16.65 18.62
CA MET A 24 1.29 -18.02 18.12
C MET A 24 2.18 -19.05 18.81
N LYS A 25 3.32 -18.63 19.38
CA LYS A 25 4.25 -19.47 20.14
C LYS A 25 3.97 -19.49 21.65
N GLY A 26 2.91 -18.83 22.12
CA GLY A 26 2.58 -18.71 23.55
C GLY A 26 3.49 -17.75 24.33
N MET A 27 4.34 -16.98 23.65
CA MET A 27 5.25 -16.00 24.25
C MET A 27 4.50 -14.69 24.57
N THR A 28 3.56 -14.77 25.51
CA THR A 28 2.54 -13.73 25.76
C THR A 28 3.13 -12.36 26.13
N GLU A 29 4.14 -12.32 27.00
CA GLU A 29 4.75 -11.05 27.42
C GLU A 29 5.55 -10.38 26.29
N GLU A 30 6.20 -11.19 25.46
CA GLU A 30 6.89 -10.71 24.25
C GLU A 30 5.88 -10.15 23.24
N ALA A 31 4.79 -10.88 22.98
CA ALA A 31 3.71 -10.42 22.10
C ALA A 31 3.13 -9.07 22.57
N LYS A 32 2.83 -8.92 23.86
CA LYS A 32 2.33 -7.65 24.44
C LYS A 32 3.34 -6.52 24.27
N LYS A 33 4.62 -6.77 24.56
CA LYS A 33 5.70 -5.78 24.44
C LYS A 33 5.82 -5.24 23.02
N TYR A 34 5.95 -6.12 22.03
CA TYR A 34 6.14 -5.69 20.64
C TYR A 34 4.86 -5.14 20.01
N THR A 35 3.68 -5.59 20.45
CA THR A 35 2.41 -4.95 20.09
C THR A 35 2.37 -3.49 20.54
N LYS A 36 2.75 -3.21 21.80
CA LYS A 36 2.80 -1.85 22.34
C LYS A 36 3.82 -0.98 21.60
N ILE A 37 4.98 -1.53 21.24
CA ILE A 37 6.01 -0.82 20.46
C ILE A 37 5.47 -0.43 19.08
N ALA A 38 4.90 -1.38 18.33
CA ALA A 38 4.35 -1.10 17.01
C ALA A 38 3.23 -0.05 17.06
N LYS A 39 2.30 -0.15 18.01
CA LYS A 39 1.23 0.86 18.19
C LYS A 39 1.79 2.23 18.53
N LYS A 40 2.80 2.33 19.41
CA LYS A 40 3.47 3.60 19.72
C LYS A 40 4.14 4.19 18.47
N MET A 41 4.81 3.38 17.67
CA MET A 41 5.45 3.82 16.44
C MET A 41 4.43 4.25 15.38
N ALA A 42 3.29 3.56 15.28
CA ALA A 42 2.20 3.95 14.38
C ALA A 42 1.55 5.27 14.78
N SER A 43 1.28 5.49 16.07
CA SER A 43 0.79 6.79 16.55
C SER A 43 1.78 7.93 16.28
N LYS A 44 3.08 7.66 16.38
CA LYS A 44 4.12 8.64 16.02
C LYS A 44 4.13 8.88 14.50
N TRP A 45 4.12 7.81 13.72
CA TRP A 45 4.06 7.85 12.25
C TRP A 45 2.87 8.67 11.77
N GLU A 46 1.67 8.46 12.33
CA GLU A 46 0.47 9.19 11.94
C GLU A 46 0.61 10.69 12.20
N LYS A 47 1.22 11.10 13.31
CA LYS A 47 1.46 12.52 13.60
C LYS A 47 2.52 13.14 12.69
N GLU A 48 3.64 12.44 12.51
CA GLU A 48 4.80 12.98 11.80
C GLU A 48 4.63 12.91 10.29
N ALA A 49 3.93 11.93 9.74
CA ALA A 49 3.74 11.83 8.29
C ALA A 49 2.54 12.66 7.79
N HIS A 50 1.59 13.05 8.65
CA HIS A 50 0.35 13.70 8.24
C HIS A 50 0.58 15.05 7.56
N GLU A 51 -0.09 15.25 6.42
CA GLU A 51 -0.16 16.51 5.70
C GLU A 51 -1.57 16.71 5.14
N LYS A 52 -2.36 17.55 5.80
CA LYS A 52 -3.73 17.94 5.39
C LYS A 52 -4.64 16.74 5.06
N ASP A 53 -4.72 16.36 3.79
CA ASP A 53 -5.60 15.36 3.21
C ASP A 53 -4.88 14.03 2.88
N HIS A 54 -3.59 13.90 3.16
CA HIS A 54 -2.80 12.70 2.93
C HIS A 54 -1.62 12.56 3.91
N TYR A 55 -0.71 11.60 3.67
CA TYR A 55 0.56 11.50 4.39
C TYR A 55 1.75 11.59 3.43
N ARG A 56 2.81 12.24 3.91
CA ARG A 56 3.99 12.60 3.14
C ARG A 56 4.72 11.39 2.54
N LEU A 57 5.48 11.61 1.47
CA LEU A 57 6.43 10.60 0.94
C LEU A 57 7.60 10.41 1.90
N ALA A 58 8.14 11.52 2.43
CA ALA A 58 9.21 11.53 3.41
C ALA A 58 8.87 12.48 4.57
N PHE A 59 9.24 12.10 5.80
CA PHE A 59 8.87 12.84 7.01
C PHE A 59 9.36 14.30 7.04
N ASP A 60 10.45 14.57 6.34
CA ASP A 60 11.15 15.85 6.29
C ASP A 60 10.87 16.65 5.01
N ARG A 61 9.83 16.28 4.25
CA ARG A 61 9.51 16.90 2.95
C ARG A 61 8.03 17.22 2.81
N ASP A 62 7.72 18.50 2.91
CA ASP A 62 6.37 19.02 2.71
C ASP A 62 5.93 18.95 1.25
N SER A 63 4.62 18.92 1.02
CA SER A 63 3.99 18.86 -0.31
C SER A 63 4.43 17.63 -1.12
N THR A 64 4.51 16.48 -0.47
CA THR A 64 4.92 15.22 -1.11
C THR A 64 3.96 14.10 -0.75
N TRP A 65 3.81 13.09 -1.61
CA TRP A 65 2.92 11.96 -1.33
C TRP A 65 3.46 10.67 -1.94
N SER A 66 3.01 9.53 -1.41
CA SER A 66 3.33 8.21 -1.95
C SER A 66 2.23 7.22 -1.61
N GLN A 67 2.07 6.18 -2.43
CA GLN A 67 1.23 5.05 -2.05
C GLN A 67 1.73 4.42 -0.73
N LYS A 68 0.81 4.16 0.20
CA LYS A 68 1.06 3.50 1.50
C LYS A 68 0.68 2.02 1.48
N TYR A 69 0.98 1.33 0.37
CA TYR A 69 0.59 -0.06 0.13
C TYR A 69 1.00 -1.05 1.22
N ASN A 70 2.03 -0.76 2.03
CA ASN A 70 2.42 -1.64 3.15
C ASN A 70 1.37 -1.65 4.29
N MET A 71 0.46 -0.68 4.37
CA MET A 71 -0.63 -0.67 5.36
C MET A 71 -1.69 -1.73 5.11
N VAL A 72 -1.70 -2.37 3.93
CA VAL A 72 -2.63 -3.45 3.62
C VAL A 72 -2.57 -4.58 4.65
N TRP A 73 -1.39 -4.84 5.21
CA TRP A 73 -1.17 -5.88 6.22
C TRP A 73 -1.85 -5.58 7.55
N ASP A 74 -1.99 -4.31 7.95
CA ASP A 74 -2.73 -3.94 9.16
C ASP A 74 -4.22 -4.28 9.03
N LYS A 75 -4.77 -4.10 7.82
CA LYS A 75 -6.15 -4.50 7.49
C LYS A 75 -6.31 -6.02 7.48
N ILE A 76 -5.44 -6.73 6.76
CA ILE A 76 -5.53 -8.19 6.61
C ILE A 76 -5.36 -8.90 7.95
N TRP A 77 -4.37 -8.50 8.75
CA TRP A 77 -4.12 -9.12 10.05
C TRP A 77 -5.02 -8.59 11.17
N GLN A 78 -5.89 -7.61 10.87
CA GLN A 78 -6.80 -6.99 11.83
C GLN A 78 -6.09 -6.49 13.09
N THR A 79 -4.87 -5.97 12.94
CA THR A 79 -4.00 -5.63 14.08
C THR A 79 -4.40 -4.32 14.77
N GLY A 80 -5.10 -3.44 14.05
CA GLY A 80 -5.53 -2.13 14.57
C GLY A 80 -4.36 -1.30 15.05
N VAL A 81 -3.21 -1.40 14.37
CA VAL A 81 -2.00 -0.63 14.66
C VAL A 81 -2.14 0.79 14.14
N PHE A 82 -2.77 0.95 12.97
CA PHE A 82 -3.15 2.26 12.43
C PHE A 82 -4.65 2.50 12.62
N SER A 83 -5.01 3.76 12.85
CA SER A 83 -6.41 4.18 12.83
C SER A 83 -7.03 3.92 11.45
N PRO A 84 -8.27 3.41 11.33
CA PRO A 84 -8.94 3.25 10.04
C PRO A 84 -8.97 4.54 9.20
N LYS A 85 -9.02 5.70 9.87
CA LYS A 85 -9.00 7.03 9.24
C LYS A 85 -7.76 7.26 8.37
N VAL A 86 -6.63 6.62 8.71
CA VAL A 86 -5.37 6.72 7.96
C VAL A 86 -5.56 6.18 6.54
N ARG A 87 -6.10 4.96 6.41
CA ARG A 87 -6.34 4.33 5.11
C ARG A 87 -7.45 5.04 4.34
N GLN A 88 -8.52 5.45 5.01
CA GLN A 88 -9.62 6.21 4.38
C GLN A 88 -9.11 7.52 3.77
N LYS A 89 -8.25 8.24 4.50
CA LYS A 89 -7.62 9.48 4.02
C LYS A 89 -6.75 9.25 2.78
N GLU A 90 -5.86 8.27 2.84
CA GLU A 90 -4.99 7.91 1.70
C GLU A 90 -5.79 7.45 0.48
N ILE A 91 -6.82 6.61 0.65
CA ILE A 91 -7.69 6.16 -0.46
C ILE A 91 -8.40 7.34 -1.11
N ALA A 92 -9.01 8.23 -0.33
CA ALA A 92 -9.67 9.41 -0.85
C ALA A 92 -8.71 10.31 -1.65
N PHE A 93 -7.48 10.47 -1.16
CA PHE A 93 -6.43 11.19 -1.87
C PHE A 93 -6.06 10.50 -3.20
N TYR A 94 -5.82 9.18 -3.18
CA TYR A 94 -5.42 8.43 -4.38
C TYR A 94 -6.43 8.46 -5.51
N LEU A 95 -7.73 8.44 -5.19
CA LEU A 95 -8.80 8.52 -6.19
C LEU A 95 -8.71 9.79 -7.03
N GLN A 96 -8.17 10.89 -6.48
CA GLN A 96 -7.98 12.17 -7.16
C GLN A 96 -6.66 12.27 -7.95
N HIS A 97 -5.76 11.28 -7.85
CA HIS A 97 -4.39 11.33 -8.38
C HIS A 97 -4.09 10.23 -9.40
N GLN A 98 -5.12 9.60 -9.97
CA GLN A 98 -4.96 8.55 -10.97
C GLN A 98 -4.70 9.14 -12.36
N ASN A 99 -3.81 8.48 -13.12
CA ASN A 99 -3.64 8.72 -14.55
C ASN A 99 -4.37 7.63 -15.36
N LYS A 100 -4.38 7.76 -16.69
CA LYS A 100 -5.09 6.87 -17.63
C LYS A 100 -4.83 5.37 -17.39
N TYR A 101 -3.61 5.01 -16.99
CA TYR A 101 -3.13 3.64 -16.88
C TYR A 101 -2.69 3.25 -15.46
N GLY A 102 -3.04 4.04 -14.45
CA GLY A 102 -2.76 3.70 -13.05
C GLY A 102 -2.55 4.90 -12.14
N LEU A 103 -2.49 4.61 -10.84
CA LEU A 103 -2.03 5.53 -9.82
C LEU A 103 -0.49 5.56 -9.80
N PRO A 104 0.17 6.72 -9.95
CA PRO A 104 1.62 6.84 -9.78
C PRO A 104 2.10 6.31 -8.43
N LEU A 105 3.34 5.82 -8.37
CA LEU A 105 3.90 5.32 -7.12
C LEU A 105 3.98 6.41 -6.04
N ASP A 106 4.42 7.59 -6.45
CA ASP A 106 4.59 8.77 -5.63
C ASP A 106 4.73 10.02 -6.50
N CYS A 107 4.82 11.18 -5.86
CA CYS A 107 4.85 12.48 -6.53
C CYS A 107 6.09 12.75 -7.41
N ARG A 108 7.10 11.87 -7.45
CA ARG A 108 8.37 12.15 -8.13
C ARG A 108 8.34 11.79 -9.61
N LYS A 109 7.52 10.81 -10.00
CA LYS A 109 7.47 10.24 -11.36
C LYS A 109 6.08 9.68 -11.66
N ASP A 110 5.73 9.67 -12.93
CA ASP A 110 4.46 9.15 -13.44
C ASP A 110 4.45 7.62 -13.65
N TYR A 111 5.47 6.89 -13.23
CA TYR A 111 5.44 5.43 -13.27
C TYR A 111 4.86 4.82 -12.00
N THR A 112 4.50 3.55 -12.07
CA THR A 112 3.95 2.81 -10.92
C THR A 112 4.45 1.38 -10.83
N LYS A 113 4.02 0.71 -9.76
CA LYS A 113 4.09 -0.73 -9.58
C LYS A 113 2.68 -1.29 -9.56
N SER A 114 2.29 -2.04 -10.58
CA SER A 114 0.90 -2.49 -10.72
C SER A 114 0.44 -3.42 -9.59
N ASP A 115 1.35 -4.25 -9.06
CA ASP A 115 1.07 -5.07 -7.89
C ASP A 115 0.82 -4.21 -6.63
N TRP A 116 1.51 -3.09 -6.50
CA TRP A 116 1.31 -2.17 -5.37
C TRP A 116 0.03 -1.35 -5.50
N ILE A 117 -0.45 -1.07 -6.72
CA ILE A 117 -1.80 -0.51 -6.92
C ILE A 117 -2.84 -1.49 -6.36
N MET A 118 -2.70 -2.80 -6.65
CA MET A 118 -3.63 -3.81 -6.14
C MET A 118 -3.63 -3.87 -4.61
N TRP A 119 -2.46 -3.74 -3.98
CA TRP A 119 -2.34 -3.67 -2.52
C TRP A 119 -2.97 -2.40 -1.96
N THR A 120 -2.71 -1.27 -2.60
CA THR A 120 -3.30 0.03 -2.25
C THR A 120 -4.81 -0.02 -2.35
N ALA A 121 -5.37 -0.46 -3.48
CA ALA A 121 -6.81 -0.57 -3.69
C ALA A 121 -7.46 -1.47 -2.64
N THR A 122 -6.83 -2.59 -2.26
CA THR A 122 -7.34 -3.52 -1.24
C THR A 122 -7.54 -2.86 0.13
N MET A 123 -6.88 -1.72 0.39
CA MET A 123 -7.11 -0.94 1.60
C MET A 123 -8.49 -0.28 1.66
N ALA A 124 -9.13 -0.01 0.52
CA ALA A 124 -10.44 0.64 0.43
C ALA A 124 -11.53 -0.14 1.19
N ASP A 125 -12.37 0.59 1.92
CA ASP A 125 -13.48 -0.01 2.67
C ASP A 125 -14.67 -0.33 1.76
N LYS A 126 -14.82 0.44 0.68
CA LYS A 126 -15.90 0.33 -0.31
C LYS A 126 -15.42 -0.40 -1.55
N GLN A 127 -16.31 -1.19 -2.15
CA GLN A 127 -16.01 -1.89 -3.40
C GLN A 127 -15.84 -0.90 -4.56
N GLU A 128 -16.61 0.19 -4.56
CA GLU A 128 -16.57 1.22 -5.59
C GLU A 128 -15.21 1.93 -5.61
N ASP A 129 -14.64 2.24 -4.45
CA ASP A 129 -13.31 2.86 -4.33
C ASP A 129 -12.20 1.88 -4.75
N PHE A 130 -12.36 0.59 -4.46
CA PHE A 130 -11.46 -0.45 -4.94
C PHE A 130 -11.49 -0.52 -6.47
N ASP A 131 -12.68 -0.64 -7.05
CA ASP A 131 -12.91 -0.76 -8.50
C ASP A 131 -12.34 0.47 -9.23
N ALA A 132 -12.62 1.67 -8.72
CA ALA A 132 -12.10 2.92 -9.29
C ALA A 132 -10.57 2.99 -9.30
N LEU A 133 -9.87 2.39 -8.32
CA LEU A 133 -8.41 2.35 -8.27
C LEU A 133 -7.80 1.30 -9.21
N ILE A 134 -8.53 0.22 -9.52
CA ILE A 134 -8.02 -0.87 -10.38
C ILE A 134 -8.43 -0.71 -11.85
N GLU A 135 -9.46 0.07 -12.15
CA GLU A 135 -9.93 0.25 -13.53
C GLU A 135 -8.84 0.81 -14.48
N PRO A 136 -8.02 1.80 -14.09
CA PRO A 136 -6.88 2.22 -14.91
C PRO A 136 -5.84 1.11 -15.12
N LEU A 137 -5.69 0.19 -14.17
CA LEU A 137 -4.80 -0.97 -14.31
C LEU A 137 -5.37 -2.01 -15.28
N TYR A 138 -6.68 -2.25 -15.24
CA TYR A 138 -7.36 -3.07 -16.25
C TYR A 138 -7.17 -2.49 -17.66
N LYS A 139 -7.33 -1.17 -17.79
CA LYS A 139 -7.09 -0.45 -19.04
C LYS A 139 -5.65 -0.59 -19.52
N TYR A 140 -4.67 -0.51 -18.61
CA TYR A 140 -3.26 -0.77 -18.93
C TYR A 140 -3.05 -2.18 -19.50
N ALA A 141 -3.57 -3.20 -18.83
CA ALA A 141 -3.41 -4.59 -19.25
C ALA A 141 -4.04 -4.85 -20.63
N ASN A 142 -5.13 -4.15 -20.97
CA ASN A 142 -5.84 -4.32 -22.23
C ASN A 142 -5.28 -3.47 -23.39
N GLU A 143 -4.77 -2.27 -23.12
CA GLU A 143 -4.38 -1.30 -24.15
C GLU A 143 -2.87 -1.11 -24.32
N THR A 144 -2.02 -1.68 -23.45
CA THR A 144 -0.57 -1.45 -23.54
C THR A 144 -0.02 -1.87 -24.91
N SER A 145 0.78 -0.98 -25.51
CA SER A 145 1.48 -1.24 -26.78
C SER A 145 2.81 -1.97 -26.58
N SER A 146 3.19 -2.25 -25.33
CA SER A 146 4.45 -2.90 -24.99
C SER A 146 4.43 -4.36 -25.44
N ARG A 147 5.38 -4.76 -26.28
CA ARG A 147 5.50 -6.14 -26.79
C ARG A 147 6.28 -7.06 -25.84
N VAL A 148 5.92 -7.03 -24.57
CA VAL A 148 6.50 -7.85 -23.49
C VAL A 148 5.37 -8.45 -22.65
N ALA A 149 5.65 -9.47 -21.85
CA ALA A 149 4.70 -9.93 -20.83
C ALA A 149 4.32 -8.75 -19.91
N LEU A 150 3.08 -8.75 -19.40
CA LEU A 150 2.55 -7.65 -18.59
C LEU A 150 3.57 -7.23 -17.52
N SER A 151 4.06 -6.00 -17.65
CA SER A 151 5.12 -5.49 -16.79
C SER A 151 4.53 -5.04 -15.46
N ASP A 152 5.25 -5.35 -14.39
CA ASP A 152 4.91 -4.86 -13.07
C ASP A 152 5.38 -3.42 -12.85
N TRP A 153 6.14 -2.80 -13.76
CA TRP A 153 6.56 -1.40 -13.69
C TRP A 153 6.33 -0.68 -15.02
N HIS A 154 5.34 0.21 -15.04
CA HIS A 154 4.91 0.93 -16.24
C HIS A 154 4.63 2.41 -15.98
N ASP A 155 4.69 3.20 -17.04
CA ASP A 155 4.27 4.60 -17.06
C ASP A 155 2.74 4.70 -17.02
N THR A 156 2.20 5.45 -16.06
CA THR A 156 0.75 5.54 -15.83
C THR A 156 0.02 6.48 -16.78
N LYS A 157 0.73 7.27 -17.59
CA LYS A 157 0.12 8.16 -18.59
C LYS A 157 0.05 7.51 -19.97
N THR A 158 1.10 6.78 -20.34
CA THR A 158 1.29 6.19 -21.68
C THR A 158 1.07 4.68 -21.72
N GLY A 159 1.13 4.00 -20.57
CA GLY A 159 0.99 2.54 -20.49
C GLY A 159 2.18 1.80 -21.11
N LYS A 160 3.33 2.47 -21.33
CA LYS A 160 4.56 1.81 -21.77
C LYS A 160 5.27 1.17 -20.57
N TYR A 161 5.85 0.00 -20.78
CA TYR A 161 6.69 -0.63 -19.77
C TYR A 161 7.91 0.26 -19.49
N GLU A 162 8.34 0.33 -18.23
CA GLU A 162 9.57 1.00 -17.81
C GLU A 162 10.70 -0.02 -17.67
N ALA A 163 10.47 -1.04 -16.84
CA ALA A 163 11.40 -2.13 -16.58
C ALA A 163 10.64 -3.31 -15.95
N PHE A 164 11.35 -4.39 -15.61
CA PHE A 164 10.79 -5.58 -14.94
C PHE A 164 9.70 -6.31 -15.74
N ILE A 165 10.03 -7.52 -16.18
CA ILE A 165 9.18 -8.36 -17.01
C ILE A 165 9.22 -9.77 -16.41
N GLY A 166 8.07 -10.46 -16.40
CA GLY A 166 8.00 -11.88 -16.01
C GLY A 166 8.33 -12.16 -14.54
N ARG A 167 8.17 -11.17 -13.65
CA ARG A 167 8.45 -11.34 -12.21
C ARG A 167 7.29 -12.05 -11.51
N SER A 168 7.62 -12.89 -10.53
CA SER A 168 6.65 -13.59 -9.68
C SER A 168 5.78 -12.68 -8.81
N VAL A 169 6.12 -11.39 -8.72
CA VAL A 169 5.33 -10.37 -8.02
C VAL A 169 3.93 -10.15 -8.61
N VAL A 170 3.64 -10.70 -9.79
CA VAL A 170 2.27 -10.79 -10.35
C VAL A 170 1.30 -11.47 -9.38
N GLY A 171 1.77 -12.33 -8.47
CA GLY A 171 0.97 -12.87 -7.37
C GLY A 171 0.33 -11.78 -6.48
N GLY A 172 0.93 -10.59 -6.43
CA GLY A 172 0.39 -9.42 -5.73
C GLY A 172 -0.95 -8.94 -6.29
N TYR A 173 -1.33 -9.32 -7.52
CA TYR A 173 -2.64 -8.98 -8.08
C TYR A 173 -3.78 -9.70 -7.36
N TRP A 174 -3.48 -10.83 -6.71
CA TRP A 174 -4.46 -11.60 -5.94
C TRP A 174 -4.69 -11.05 -4.53
N MET A 175 -4.13 -9.88 -4.19
CA MET A 175 -4.20 -9.31 -2.84
C MET A 175 -5.64 -9.14 -2.33
N LYS A 176 -6.56 -8.65 -3.18
CA LYS A 176 -7.97 -8.50 -2.81
C LYS A 176 -8.64 -9.85 -2.52
N VAL A 177 -8.41 -10.84 -3.39
CA VAL A 177 -8.92 -12.21 -3.21
C VAL A 177 -8.38 -12.83 -1.93
N PHE A 178 -7.08 -12.64 -1.65
CA PHE A 178 -6.46 -13.10 -0.42
C PHE A 178 -7.08 -12.43 0.81
N ALA A 179 -7.21 -11.11 0.80
CA ALA A 179 -7.82 -10.35 1.89
C ALA A 179 -9.27 -10.81 2.16
N ASP A 180 -10.09 -10.96 1.11
CA ASP A 180 -11.48 -11.38 1.25
C ASP A 180 -11.62 -12.80 1.80
N LYS A 181 -10.76 -13.73 1.35
CA LYS A 181 -10.73 -15.10 1.88
C LYS A 181 -10.19 -15.15 3.30
N TRP A 182 -9.26 -14.28 3.66
CA TRP A 182 -8.67 -14.23 4.99
C TRP A 182 -9.64 -13.64 6.02
N LEU A 183 -10.35 -12.58 5.66
CA LEU A 183 -11.28 -11.86 6.55
C LEU A 183 -12.65 -12.54 6.72
N LYS A 184 -12.99 -13.50 5.85
CA LYS A 184 -14.20 -14.35 6.00
C LYS A 184 -14.03 -15.52 6.98
N LYS A 185 -12.80 -15.81 7.40
CA LYS A 185 -12.49 -16.86 8.40
C LYS A 185 -12.67 -16.31 9.80
#